data_AF-W7WFX5-F1
#
_entry.id   AF-W7WFX5-F1
#
_cell.length_a   1.000
_cell.length_b   1.000
_cell.length_c   1.000
_cell.angle_alpha   90.00
_cell.angle_beta   90.00
_cell.angle_gamma   90.00
#
_symmetry.space_group_name_H-M   'P 1'
#
loop_
_entity.id
_entity.type
_entity.pdbx_description
1 polymer ?
#
loop_
_entity_poly.entity_id
_entity_poly.type
_entity_poly.pdbx_seq_one_letter_code
_entity_poly.pdbx_strand_id
1 'polypeptide(L)' 'MQLIPAWIDNVQRVMPKGEVVPVPILCSVTFGAPLAPLTPGESKRDFLDRARAAVVVLKDVAA' A
#
# COMPACT_ATOMS: atom_id res chain seq x y z
N MET A 1 -11.11 -15.60 1.94
CA MET A 1 -10.31 -14.57 1.22
C MET A 1 -9.55 -13.77 2.28
N GLN A 2 -8.26 -13.49 2.08
CA GLN A 2 -7.45 -12.68 2.99
C GLN A 2 -7.05 -11.38 2.28
N LEU A 3 -7.04 -10.26 3.00
CA LEU A 3 -6.59 -8.97 2.48
C LEU A 3 -5.18 -8.70 3.01
N ILE A 4 -4.21 -8.58 2.11
CA ILE A 4 -2.81 -8.34 2.47
C ILE A 4 -2.47 -6.88 2.15
N PRO A 5 -2.02 -6.07 3.13
CA PRO A 5 -1.58 -4.70 2.87
C PRO A 5 -0.26 -4.72 2.09
N ALA A 6 -0.14 -3.84 1.10
CA ALA A 6 1.05 -3.69 0.27
C ALA A 6 1.40 -2.21 0.13
N TRP A 7 2.66 -1.85 0.41
CA TRP A 7 3.22 -0.53 0.15
C TRP A 7 4.11 -0.59 -1.08
N ILE A 8 3.88 0.31 -2.04
CA ILE A 8 4.66 0.40 -3.27
C ILE A 8 5.47 1.70 -3.21
N ASP A 9 6.80 1.59 -3.26
CA ASP A 9 7.68 2.75 -3.28
C ASP A 9 8.17 3.08 -4.70
N ASN A 10 8.42 4.37 -4.94
CA ASN A 10 9.00 4.94 -6.16
C ASN A 10 8.25 4.72 -7.50
N VAL A 11 7.08 4.07 -7.49
CA VAL A 11 6.29 3.81 -8.71
C VAL A 11 5.91 5.08 -9.48
N GLN A 12 5.60 6.17 -8.77
CA GLN A 12 5.21 7.46 -9.39
C GLN A 12 6.33 8.15 -10.17
N ARG A 13 7.59 7.71 -10.00
CA ARG A 13 8.74 8.32 -10.66
C ARG A 13 9.11 7.60 -11.96
N VAL A 14 8.57 6.40 -12.20
CA VAL A 14 8.91 5.58 -13.37
C VAL A 14 8.36 6.20 -14.67
N MET A 15 7.25 6.94 -14.58
CA MET A 15 6.66 7.73 -15.67
C MET A 15 6.01 9.02 -15.11
N PRO A 16 6.77 10.11 -15.00
CA PRO A 16 6.24 11.41 -14.64
C PRO A 16 5.21 11.89 -15.67
N LYS A 17 4.20 12.63 -15.22
CA LYS A 17 3.18 13.17 -16.12
C LYS A 17 3.84 14.07 -17.18
N GLY A 18 3.75 13.69 -18.45
CA GLY A 18 4.24 14.47 -19.59
C GLY A 18 5.61 14.05 -20.14
N GLU A 19 6.26 13.04 -19.55
CA GLU A 19 7.50 12.49 -20.10
C GLU A 19 7.26 11.32 -21.07
N VAL A 20 8.08 11.25 -22.12
CA VAL A 20 7.97 10.27 -23.22
C VAL A 20 8.79 9.00 -22.95
N VAL A 21 9.78 9.07 -22.04
CA VAL A 21 10.72 7.98 -21.78
C VAL A 21 10.67 7.60 -20.30
N PRO A 22 10.43 6.32 -19.96
CA PRO A 22 10.43 5.87 -18.57
C PRO A 22 11.85 5.89 -18.00
N VAL A 23 12.01 6.41 -16.77
CA VAL A 23 13.30 6.41 -16.08
C VAL A 23 13.45 5.09 -15.33
N PRO A 24 14.58 4.39 -15.46
CA PRO A 24 14.84 3.17 -14.70
C PRO A 24 15.08 3.52 -13.23
N ILE A 25 14.03 3.42 -12.42
CA ILE A 25 14.06 3.68 -10.98
C ILE A 25 13.72 2.39 -10.26
N LEU A 26 14.48 2.08 -9.20
CA LEU A 26 14.18 0.96 -8.31
C LEU A 26 12.81 1.17 -7.69
N CYS A 27 11.86 0.31 -8.06
CA CYS A 27 10.56 0.22 -7.40
C CYS A 27 10.57 -1.00 -6.49
N SER A 28 10.07 -0.85 -5.26
CA SER A 28 9.96 -1.93 -4.29
C SER A 28 8.52 -2.09 -3.82
N VAL A 29 8.19 -3.29 -3.37
CA VAL A 29 6.90 -3.59 -2.74
C VAL A 29 7.16 -4.27 -1.40
N THR A 30 6.56 -3.72 -0.34
CA THR A 30 6.58 -4.30 1.00
C THR A 30 5.20 -4.85 1.33
N PHE A 31 5.13 -6.14 1.67
CA PHE A 31 3.89 -6.80 2.08
C PHE A 31 3.84 -6.93 3.59
N GLY A 32 2.68 -6.61 4.18
CA GLY A 32 2.44 -6.80 5.60
C GLY A 32 1.74 -8.12 5.93
N ALA A 33 1.37 -8.26 7.20
CA ALA A 33 0.56 -9.38 7.66
C ALA A 33 -0.90 -9.28 7.13
N PRO A 34 -1.61 -10.41 6.95
CA PRO A 34 -3.03 -10.38 6.60
C PRO A 34 -3.86 -9.52 7.55
N LEU A 35 -4.75 -8.69 7.01
CA LEU A 35 -5.70 -7.92 7.80
C LEU A 35 -6.68 -8.85 8.50
N ALA A 36 -7.01 -8.51 9.75
CA ALA A 36 -8.07 -9.19 10.47
C ALA A 36 -9.39 -9.12 9.67
N PRO A 37 -10.19 -10.20 9.66
CA PRO A 37 -11.51 -10.22 9.05
C PRO A 37 -12.40 -9.07 9.54
N LEU A 38 -13.48 -8.77 8.80
CA LEU A 38 -14.46 -7.81 9.27
C LEU A 38 -15.10 -8.32 10.57
N THR A 39 -15.18 -7.45 11.58
CA THR A 39 -15.90 -7.79 12.80
C THR A 39 -17.40 -7.50 12.65
N PRO A 40 -18.29 -8.26 13.31
CA PRO A 40 -19.72 -7.98 13.29
C PRO A 40 -20.01 -6.55 13.76
N GLY A 41 -20.75 -5.78 12.97
CA GLY A 41 -21.07 -4.38 13.28
C GLY A 41 -19.98 -3.37 12.93
N GLU A 42 -18.84 -3.80 12.37
CA GLU A 42 -17.82 -2.89 11.86
C GLU A 42 -18.34 -2.09 10.67
N SER A 43 -18.22 -0.76 10.72
CA SER A 43 -18.57 0.06 9.57
C SER A 43 -17.49 -0.08 8.49
N LYS A 44 -17.89 0.12 7.23
CA LYS A 44 -16.93 0.20 6.11
C LYS A 44 -15.83 1.23 6.36
N ARG A 45 -16.17 2.34 7.05
CA ARG A 45 -15.22 3.42 7.30
C ARG A 45 -14.15 2.98 8.30
N ASP A 46 -14.57 2.38 9.40
CA ASP A 46 -13.64 1.88 10.44
C ASP A 46 -12.69 0.81 9.86
N PHE A 47 -13.23 -0.08 9.03
CA PHE A 47 -12.43 -1.07 8.31
C PHE A 47 -11.36 -0.40 7.41
N LEU A 48 -11.75 0.60 6.63
CA LEU A 48 -10.84 1.30 5.72
C LEU A 48 -9.80 2.12 6.47
N ASP A 49 -10.15 2.72 7.61
CA ASP A 49 -9.24 3.51 8.43
C ASP A 49 -8.13 2.62 9.02
N ARG A 50 -8.48 1.44 9.57
CA ARG A 50 -7.46 0.47 10.04
C ARG A 50 -6.67 -0.16 8.89
N ALA A 51 -7.30 -0.45 7.76
CA ALA A 51 -6.61 -1.00 6.59
C ALA A 51 -5.59 -0.01 6.04
N ARG A 52 -5.94 1.28 6.00
CA ARG A 52 -5.03 2.36 5.64
C ARG A 52 -3.86 2.45 6.63
N ALA A 53 -4.12 2.40 7.93
CA ALA A 53 -3.05 2.42 8.94
C ALA A 53 -2.06 1.26 8.74
N ALA A 54 -2.57 0.06 8.46
CA ALA A 54 -1.75 -1.13 8.19
C ALA A 54 -0.93 -1.01 6.89
N VAL A 55 -1.39 -0.27 5.89
CA VAL A 55 -0.58 0.03 4.68
C VAL A 55 0.47 1.09 4.97
N VAL A 56 0.11 2.17 5.68
CA VAL A 56 1.00 3.30 5.95
C VAL A 56 2.21 2.88 6.80
N VAL A 57 2.05 1.99 7.78
CA VAL A 57 3.17 1.53 8.61
C VAL A 57 4.22 0.73 7.83
N LEU A 58 3.86 0.14 6.67
CA LEU A 58 4.81 -0.59 5.82
C LEU A 58 5.79 0.34 5.10
N LYS A 59 5.49 1.64 5.03
CA LYS A 59 6.39 2.65 4.48
C LYS A 59 7.74 2.67 5.20
N ASP A 60 7.72 2.60 6.53
CA ASP A 60 8.94 2.72 7.35
C ASP A 60 9.79 1.45 7.34
N VAL A 61 9.24 0.33 6.86
CA VAL A 61 9.96 -0.94 6.63
C VAL A 61 10.69 -0.93 5.29
N ALA A 62 10.21 -0.14 4.33
CA ALA A 62 10.79 -0.04 2.99
C ALA A 62 11.99 0.92 2.89
N ALA A 63 12.31 1.64 3.97
CA ALA A 63 13.34 2.67 4.04
C ALA A 63 14.74 2.12 4.34
#